data_AF-A0A8T4JKM2-F1
#
_entry.id   AF-A0A8T4JKM2-F1
#
_cell.length_a   1.000
_cell.length_b   1.000
_cell.length_c   1.000
_cell.angle_alpha   90.00
_cell.angle_beta   90.00
_cell.angle_gamma   90.00
#
_symmetry.space_group_name_H-M   'P 1'
#
loop_
_entity.id
_entity.type
_entity.pdbx_description
1 polymer ?
#
loop_
_entity_poly.entity_id
_entity_poly.type
_entity_poly.pdbx_seq_one_letter_code
_entity_poly.pdbx_strand_id
1 'polypeptide(L)'
;MIQILYSKDVIESSDKSFTIIKEPEIIEDETLEDQRLHITGTFNGKHKKFNCSKVNARFIVESVQTSDVSEWIGIILILETYKTKKDGEMIDAINIKEVRN
;
A
#
# COMPACT_ATOMS: atom_id res chain seq x y z
N MET A 1 18.05 4.61 -2.35
CA MET A 1 16.96 5.17 -1.54
C MET A 1 15.65 4.69 -2.14
N ILE A 2 14.78 4.02 -1.37
CA ILE A 2 13.47 3.54 -1.87
C ILE A 2 12.47 4.71 -1.72
N GLN A 3 11.75 5.03 -2.79
CA GLN A 3 10.78 6.13 -2.79
C GLN A 3 9.42 5.68 -2.25
N ILE A 4 8.69 6.57 -1.59
CA ILE A 4 7.29 6.35 -1.23
C ILE A 4 6.44 6.31 -2.52
N LEU A 5 5.42 5.45 -2.54
CA LEU A 5 4.35 5.44 -3.54
C LEU A 5 3.29 6.46 -3.13
N TYR A 6 3.08 7.46 -3.97
CA TYR A 6 2.05 8.48 -3.77
C TYR A 6 0.84 8.24 -4.67
N SER A 7 -0.32 8.78 -4.28
CA SER A 7 -1.57 8.67 -5.06
C SER A 7 -1.39 9.17 -6.50
N LYS A 8 -0.54 10.19 -6.71
CA LYS A 8 -0.18 10.67 -8.04
C LYS A 8 0.46 9.59 -8.92
N ASP A 9 1.36 8.76 -8.38
CA ASP A 9 1.98 7.66 -9.11
C ASP A 9 0.91 6.67 -9.61
N VAL A 10 -0.12 6.40 -8.79
CA VAL A 10 -1.23 5.48 -9.11
C VAL A 10 -2.19 6.08 -10.13
N ILE A 11 -2.45 7.39 -10.08
CA ILE A 11 -3.31 8.11 -11.03
C ILE A 11 -2.67 8.15 -12.43
N GLU A 12 -1.37 8.44 -12.50
CA GLU A 12 -0.63 8.59 -13.76
C GLU A 12 -0.26 7.24 -14.41
N SER A 13 -0.39 6.13 -13.67
CA SER A 13 -0.03 4.82 -14.18
C SER A 13 -1.13 4.17 -15.02
N SER A 14 -0.73 3.58 -16.15
CA SER A 14 -1.56 2.65 -16.92
C SER A 14 -1.68 1.27 -16.27
N ASP A 15 -0.65 0.84 -15.54
CA ASP A 15 -0.65 -0.41 -14.76
C ASP A 15 -0.64 -0.09 -13.25
N LYS A 16 -1.71 -0.49 -12.56
CA LYS A 16 -1.88 -0.21 -11.13
C LYS A 16 -1.47 -1.40 -10.25
N SER A 17 -0.73 -2.35 -10.82
CA SER A 17 -0.22 -3.52 -10.12
C SER A 17 0.98 -3.17 -9.26
N PHE A 18 0.90 -3.50 -7.97
CA PHE A 18 1.99 -3.38 -7.01
C PHE A 18 2.34 -4.77 -6.50
N THR A 19 3.52 -5.28 -6.84
CA THR A 19 3.97 -6.61 -6.39
C THR A 19 4.79 -6.48 -5.12
N ILE A 20 4.42 -7.17 -4.06
CA ILE A 20 5.17 -7.19 -2.80
C ILE A 20 6.47 -7.97 -2.99
N ILE A 21 7.62 -7.38 -2.65
CA ILE A 21 8.94 -7.99 -2.89
C ILE A 21 9.75 -8.21 -1.62
N LYS A 22 9.27 -7.72 -0.48
CA LYS A 22 9.88 -7.90 0.84
C LYS A 22 8.80 -7.98 1.91
N GLU A 23 9.16 -8.58 3.03
CA GLU A 23 8.34 -8.60 4.23
C GLU A 23 7.93 -7.16 4.62
N PRO A 24 6.63 -6.90 4.79
CA PRO A 24 6.12 -5.64 5.32
C PRO A 24 6.68 -5.30 6.71
N GLU A 25 7.05 -4.04 6.92
CA GLU A 25 7.61 -3.56 8.18
C GLU A 25 6.62 -2.60 8.85
N ILE A 26 6.39 -2.75 10.16
CA ILE A 26 5.67 -1.72 10.93
C ILE A 26 6.68 -0.62 11.26
N ILE A 27 6.36 0.61 10.87
CA ILE A 27 7.14 1.79 11.30
C ILE A 27 6.29 2.57 12.29
N GLU A 28 6.85 2.76 13.48
CA GLU A 28 6.34 3.72 14.46
C GLU A 28 6.79 5.12 14.01
N ASP A 29 5.82 5.95 13.60
CA ASP A 29 6.09 7.38 13.37
C ASP A 29 5.92 8.09 14.71
N GLU A 30 7.03 8.59 15.27
CA GLU A 30 7.03 9.28 16.58
C GLU A 30 6.14 10.54 16.61
N THR A 31 5.66 11.01 15.45
CA THR A 31 4.86 12.24 15.32
C THR A 31 3.37 12.00 15.08
N LEU A 32 2.96 10.76 14.81
CA LEU A 32 1.57 10.40 14.48
C LEU A 32 1.20 9.15 15.29
N GLU A 33 0.13 9.22 16.09
CA GLU A 33 -0.43 8.09 16.87
C GLU A 33 -0.87 6.86 16.02
N ASP A 34 -0.55 6.83 14.73
CA ASP A 34 -0.87 5.77 13.78
C ASP A 34 0.39 4.98 13.41
N GLN A 35 0.52 3.77 13.97
CA GLN A 35 1.41 2.75 13.40
C GLN A 35 1.02 2.49 11.95
N ARG A 36 1.95 2.65 11.00
CA ARG A 36 1.71 2.38 9.57
C ARG A 36 2.52 1.19 9.10
N LEU A 37 1.85 0.29 8.38
CA LEU A 37 2.49 -0.86 7.76
C LEU A 37 3.12 -0.42 6.44
N HIS A 38 4.44 -0.50 6.33
CA HIS A 38 5.18 -0.17 5.13
C HIS A 38 5.41 -1.43 4.31
N ILE A 39 4.72 -1.51 3.17
CA ILE A 39 4.87 -2.62 2.24
C ILE A 39 5.86 -2.21 1.15
N THR A 40 6.97 -2.94 1.03
CA THR A 40 7.95 -2.70 -0.04
C THR A 40 7.63 -3.57 -1.24
N GLY A 41 7.55 -2.97 -2.42
CA GLY A 41 7.14 -3.64 -3.66
C GLY A 41 7.67 -2.99 -4.92
N THR A 42 7.32 -3.59 -6.05
CA THR A 42 7.59 -3.05 -7.39
C THR A 42 6.31 -2.47 -7.97
N PHE A 43 6.40 -1.23 -8.47
CA PHE A 43 5.33 -0.53 -9.17
C PHE A 43 5.92 0.17 -10.39
N ASN A 44 5.38 -0.07 -11.59
CA ASN A 44 5.95 0.42 -12.85
C ASN A 44 7.46 0.16 -13.00
N GLY A 45 7.89 -1.05 -12.62
CA GLY A 45 9.30 -1.45 -12.66
C GLY A 45 10.22 -0.74 -11.66
N LYS A 46 9.68 0.06 -10.74
CA LYS A 46 10.45 0.77 -9.71
C LYS A 46 10.15 0.21 -8.34
N HIS A 47 11.18 0.09 -7.50
CA HIS A 47 10.99 -0.23 -6.09
C HIS A 47 10.39 0.96 -5.35
N LYS A 48 9.25 0.72 -4.70
CA LYS A 48 8.49 1.72 -3.96
C LYS A 48 8.10 1.17 -2.58
N LYS A 49 7.89 2.09 -1.64
CA LYS A 49 7.28 1.82 -0.33
C LYS A 49 5.83 2.30 -0.34
N PHE A 50 4.90 1.40 -0.11
CA PHE A 50 3.49 1.71 0.04
C PHE A 50 3.15 1.83 1.53
N ASN A 51 2.75 3.03 1.95
CA ASN A 51 2.27 3.28 3.32
C ASN A 51 0.85 2.74 3.43
N CYS A 52 0.73 1.50 3.86
CA CYS A 52 -0.52 0.76 3.92
C CYS A 52 -1.33 1.19 5.15
N SER A 53 -2.58 1.59 4.93
CA SER A 53 -3.52 1.91 6.01
C SER A 53 -4.02 0.63 6.68
N LYS A 54 -4.56 0.75 7.91
CA LYS A 54 -5.18 -0.38 8.62
C LYS A 54 -6.30 -1.07 7.82
N VAL A 55 -7.09 -0.29 7.07
CA VAL A 55 -8.17 -0.82 6.23
C VAL A 55 -7.61 -1.64 5.08
N ASN A 56 -6.59 -1.13 4.38
CA ASN A 56 -5.91 -1.86 3.31
C ASN A 56 -5.22 -3.13 3.83
N ALA A 57 -4.53 -3.04 4.97
CA ALA A 57 -3.87 -4.20 5.58
C ALA A 57 -4.88 -5.31 5.92
N ARG A 58 -6.04 -4.93 6.49
CA ARG A 58 -7.13 -5.87 6.77
C ARG A 58 -7.66 -6.53 5.49
N PHE A 59 -7.85 -5.74 4.43
CA PHE A 59 -8.30 -6.27 3.14
C PHE A 59 -7.32 -7.28 2.53
N ILE A 60 -6.00 -7.06 2.69
CA ILE A 60 -4.99 -8.04 2.30
C ILE A 60 -5.18 -9.33 3.10
N VAL A 61 -5.18 -9.27 4.45
CA VAL A 61 -5.37 -10.45 5.33
C VAL A 61 -6.60 -11.25 4.94
N GLU A 62 -7.74 -10.58 4.71
CA GLU A 62 -8.99 -11.23 4.33
C GLU A 62 -8.91 -11.91 2.94
N SER A 63 -8.17 -11.32 2.01
CA SER A 63 -7.99 -11.87 0.66
C SER A 63 -7.00 -13.04 0.60
N VAL A 64 -5.92 -12.96 1.37
CA VAL A 64 -4.82 -13.94 1.38
C VAL A 64 -5.01 -15.02 2.44
N GLN A 65 -5.97 -14.83 3.35
CA GLN A 65 -6.35 -15.74 4.43
C GLN A 65 -5.24 -16.01 5.46
N THR A 66 -4.25 -15.11 5.57
CA THR A 66 -3.18 -15.19 6.57
C THR A 66 -2.79 -13.79 7.07
N SER A 67 -2.50 -13.70 8.37
CA SER A 67 -1.90 -12.51 8.99
C SER A 67 -0.38 -12.60 9.08
N ASP A 68 0.22 -13.71 8.63
CA ASP A 68 1.67 -13.82 8.48
C ASP A 68 2.09 -12.99 7.26
N VAL A 69 2.75 -11.86 7.52
CA VAL A 69 3.17 -10.91 6.48
C VAL A 69 4.32 -11.45 5.62
N SER A 70 5.02 -12.49 6.06
CA SER A 70 6.05 -13.16 5.26
C SER A 70 5.45 -13.90 4.07
N GLU A 71 4.21 -14.40 4.21
CA GLU A 71 3.44 -15.06 3.14
C GLU A 71 2.94 -14.07 2.08
N TRP A 72 3.05 -12.76 2.32
CA TRP A 72 2.55 -11.76 1.38
C TRP A 72 3.53 -11.47 0.24
N ILE A 73 4.75 -12.01 0.29
CA ILE A 73 5.76 -11.80 -0.75
C ILE A 73 5.31 -12.48 -2.06
N GLY A 74 5.37 -11.73 -3.17
CA GLY A 74 4.91 -12.17 -4.49
C GLY A 74 3.46 -11.77 -4.79
N ILE A 75 2.66 -11.42 -3.78
CA ILE A 75 1.28 -11.00 -3.96
C ILE A 75 1.21 -9.68 -4.74
N ILE A 76 0.23 -9.60 -5.65
CA ILE A 76 -0.02 -8.44 -6.48
C ILE A 76 -1.25 -7.69 -5.96
N LEU A 77 -1.03 -6.45 -5.52
CA LEU A 77 -2.07 -5.53 -5.12
C LEU A 77 -2.48 -4.68 -6.32
N ILE A 78 -3.75 -4.70 -6.71
CA ILE A 78 -4.29 -3.79 -7.72
C ILE A 78 -4.76 -2.53 -7.00
N LEU A 79 -4.09 -1.42 -7.28
CA LEU A 79 -4.32 -0.16 -6.59
C LEU A 79 -5.34 0.72 -7.30
N GLU A 80 -6.03 1.54 -6.53
CA GLU A 80 -6.85 2.63 -7.03
C GLU A 80 -6.73 3.85 -6.12
N THR A 81 -7.29 4.97 -6.54
CA THR A 81 -7.32 6.20 -5.76
C THR A 81 -8.74 6.66 -5.54
N TYR A 82 -9.01 7.20 -4.35
CA TYR A 82 -10.28 7.83 -4.01
C TYR A 82 -10.04 9.16 -3.30
N LYS A 83 -11.02 10.05 -3.37
CA LYS A 83 -11.00 11.33 -2.67
C LYS A 83 -11.46 11.14 -1.23
N THR A 84 -10.67 11.60 -0.27
CA THR A 84 -11.02 11.59 1.15
C THR A 84 -10.72 12.94 1.79
N LYS A 85 -11.41 13.25 2.89
CA LYS A 85 -11.21 14.50 3.62
C LYS A 85 -10.18 14.30 4.72
N LYS A 86 -9.11 15.09 4.72
CA LYS A 86 -8.10 15.15 5.77
C LYS A 86 -7.90 16.61 6.16
N ASP A 87 -8.02 16.92 7.45
CA ASP A 87 -7.81 18.27 8.00
C ASP A 87 -8.62 19.39 7.30
N GLY A 88 -9.81 19.06 6.81
CA GLY A 88 -10.67 20.02 6.10
C GLY A 88 -10.54 19.99 4.58
N GLU A 89 -9.46 19.43 4.04
CA GLU A 89 -9.15 19.42 2.60
C GLU A 89 -9.43 18.06 1.95
N MET A 90 -9.79 18.08 0.66
CA MET A 90 -10.00 16.87 -0.13
C MET A 90 -8.67 16.42 -0.74
N ILE A 91 -8.18 15.26 -0.32
CA ILE A 91 -6.93 14.66 -0.77
C ILE A 91 -7.18 13.34 -1.51
N ASP A 92 -6.27 12.94 -2.39
CA ASP A 92 -6.27 11.61 -2.99
C ASP A 92 -5.59 10.60 -2.05
N ALA A 93 -6.29 9.54 -1.67
CA ALA A 93 -5.74 8.42 -0.92
C ALA A 93 -5.70 7.16 -1.79
N ILE A 94 -4.75 6.27 -1.50
CA ILE A 94 -4.59 4.98 -2.18
C ILE A 94 -5.46 3.93 -1.48
N ASN A 95 -6.24 3.18 -2.26
CA ASN A 95 -7.00 2.01 -1.84
C ASN A 95 -6.48 0.76 -2.57
N ILE A 96 -6.65 -0.42 -1.96
CA ILE A 96 -6.46 -1.70 -2.64
C ILE A 96 -7.81 -2.13 -3.19
N LYS A 97 -7.92 -2.22 -4.51
CA LYS A 97 -9.13 -2.65 -5.20
C LYS A 97 -9.26 -4.17 -5.22
N GLU A 98 -8.14 -4.87 -5.41
CA GLU A 98 -8.09 -6.31 -5.60
C GLU A 98 -6.72 -6.84 -5.14
N VAL A 99 -6.68 -8.08 -4.67
CA VAL A 99 -5.47 -8.81 -4.30
C VAL A 99 -5.40 -10.07 -5.15
N ARG A 100 -4.25 -10.33 -5.79
CA ARG A 100 -4.00 -11.50 -6.65
C ARG A 100 -2.78 -12.27 -6.17
N ASN A 101 -2.88 -13.59 -6.21
CA ASN A 101 -1.78 -14.54 -5.99
C ASN A 101 -1.15 -14.99 -7.31
#